data_AF-M5B2K5-F1
#
_entry.id   AF-M5B2K5-F1
#
_cell.length_a   1.000
_cell.length_b   1.000
_cell.length_c   1.000
_cell.angle_alpha   90.00
_cell.angle_beta   90.00
_cell.angle_gamma   90.00
#
_symmetry.space_group_name_H-M   'P 1'
#
loop_
_entity.id
_entity.type
_entity.pdbx_description
1 polymer ?
#
loop_
_entity_poly.entity_id
_entity_poly.type
_entity_poly.pdbx_seq_one_letter_code
_entity_poly.pdbx_strand_id
1 'polypeptide(L)'
;MNRTLKEATVRRYHYETHRQLENHLAAFLDGYNFARRLKTLHGLTPYEAICTAWAKQPDRCRNVVFTEPLAKFTEALLVPNGNPKDLHSFDDIRDKGLTLVTTAGSDTVKNAKDAGIPEDRVMQVAGQAEFLQAVKVGRAAAGSLNYFTVKELADKGDSVEMADPFTPPAGKAGYPSLASLPNQQATVDAFNEVLKTYIGSDEMMQSVGKYGYTKINLPDGTKTADLCKG
;
A
#
# COMPACT_ATOMS: atom_id res chain seq x y z
N MET A 1 -19.39 12.88 22.32
CA MET A 1 -20.70 12.21 22.52
C MET A 1 -21.57 12.68 21.38
N ASN A 2 -22.24 11.79 20.63
CA ASN A 2 -22.92 12.19 19.40
C ASN A 2 -24.04 13.21 19.74
N ARG A 3 -24.12 14.34 19.03
CA ARG A 3 -24.97 15.48 19.37
C ARG A 3 -26.44 15.08 19.50
N THR A 4 -26.88 14.16 18.64
CA THR A 4 -28.22 13.57 18.60
C THR A 4 -28.59 12.80 19.87
N LEU A 5 -27.66 12.05 20.47
CA LEU A 5 -27.91 11.31 21.72
C LEU A 5 -28.11 12.27 22.89
N LYS A 6 -27.32 13.36 22.93
CA LYS A 6 -27.45 14.39 23.97
C LYS A 6 -28.81 15.11 23.87
N GLU A 7 -29.26 15.41 22.66
CA GLU A 7 -30.56 16.03 22.40
C GLU A 7 -31.74 15.10 22.77
N ALA A 8 -31.59 13.78 22.60
CA ALA A 8 -32.59 12.80 23.02
C ALA A 8 -32.66 12.65 24.55
N THR A 9 -31.52 12.68 25.26
CA THR A 9 -31.49 12.49 26.72
C THR A 9 -32.10 13.62 27.55
N VAL A 10 -32.33 14.79 26.95
CA VAL A 10 -32.88 15.98 27.63
C VAL A 10 -34.41 16.07 27.48
N ARG A 11 -35.01 15.24 26.62
CA ARG A 11 -36.45 15.23 26.37
C ARG A 11 -37.18 14.33 27.38
N ARG A 12 -38.34 14.79 27.85
CA ARG A 12 -39.26 13.97 28.63
C ARG A 12 -40.14 13.17 27.66
N TYR A 13 -40.21 11.87 27.86
CA TYR A 13 -41.06 10.96 27.09
C TYR A 13 -42.19 10.44 27.97
N HIS A 14 -43.40 10.40 27.44
CA HIS A 14 -44.54 9.72 28.05
C HIS A 14 -44.73 8.37 27.35
N TYR A 15 -44.94 7.31 28.13
CA TYR A 15 -45.19 5.96 27.60
C TYR A 15 -46.58 5.53 28.03
N GLU A 16 -47.40 5.14 27.05
CA GLU A 16 -48.76 4.65 27.32
C GLU A 16 -48.75 3.20 27.82
N THR A 17 -47.69 2.45 27.51
CA THR A 17 -47.55 1.04 27.90
C THR A 17 -46.12 0.71 28.30
N HIS A 18 -45.96 -0.31 29.15
CA HIS A 18 -44.64 -0.81 29.55
C HIS A 18 -43.78 -1.25 28.35
N ARG A 19 -44.41 -1.89 27.36
CA ARG A 19 -43.74 -2.32 26.12
C ARG A 19 -43.14 -1.16 25.33
N GLN A 20 -43.78 0.02 25.31
CA GLN A 20 -43.22 1.19 24.64
C GLN A 20 -41.96 1.69 25.35
N LEU A 21 -41.92 1.64 26.68
CA LEU A 21 -40.73 1.97 27.46
C LEU A 21 -39.59 0.97 27.19
N GLU A 22 -39.88 -0.34 27.22
CA GLU A 22 -38.88 -1.39 26.97
C GLU A 22 -38.25 -1.24 25.58
N ASN A 23 -39.07 -1.03 24.55
CA ASN A 23 -38.58 -0.85 23.17
C ASN A 23 -37.70 0.40 23.02
N HIS A 24 -38.10 1.52 23.64
CA HIS A 24 -37.32 2.75 23.56
C HIS A 24 -35.99 2.63 24.32
N LEU A 25 -35.99 1.98 25.49
CA LEU A 25 -34.78 1.74 26.27
C LEU A 25 -33.80 0.83 25.51
N ALA A 26 -34.30 -0.24 24.88
CA ALA A 26 -33.48 -1.12 24.05
C ALA A 26 -32.82 -0.36 22.89
N ALA A 27 -33.60 0.42 22.13
CA ALA A 27 -33.07 1.23 21.03
C ALA A 27 -32.04 2.27 21.50
N PHE A 28 -32.26 2.89 22.67
CA PHE A 28 -31.31 3.82 23.26
C PHE A 28 -30.00 3.14 23.67
N LEU A 29 -30.08 1.99 24.35
CA LEU A 29 -28.92 1.21 24.76
C LEU A 29 -28.13 0.71 23.55
N ASP A 30 -28.81 0.25 22.50
CA ASP A 30 -28.17 -0.16 21.25
C ASP A 30 -27.45 1.02 20.59
N GLY A 31 -28.13 2.17 20.44
CA GLY A 31 -27.52 3.39 19.89
C GLY A 31 -26.32 3.88 20.70
N TYR A 32 -26.42 3.86 22.04
CA TYR A 32 -25.33 4.24 22.94
C TYR A 32 -24.14 3.28 22.85
N ASN A 33 -24.39 1.97 22.90
CA ASN A 33 -23.36 0.94 22.84
C ASN A 33 -22.67 0.91 21.48
N PHE A 34 -23.41 1.09 20.38
CA PHE A 34 -22.86 1.17 19.04
C PHE A 34 -22.00 2.43 18.85
N ALA A 35 -22.48 3.59 19.29
CA ALA A 35 -21.72 4.84 19.25
C ALA A 35 -20.45 4.78 20.14
N ARG A 36 -20.49 4.07 21.27
CA ARG A 36 -19.32 3.84 22.12
C ARG A 36 -18.26 2.99 21.42
N ARG A 37 -18.67 1.93 20.72
CA ARG A 37 -17.78 1.09 19.89
C ARG A 37 -17.20 1.84 18.69
N LEU A 38 -17.94 2.76 18.08
CA LEU A 38 -17.39 3.59 16.99
C LEU A 38 -16.35 4.60 17.47
N LYS A 39 -16.47 5.12 18.71
CA LYS A 39 -15.44 6.00 19.27
C LYS A 39 -14.11 5.29 19.52
N THR A 40 -14.11 4.00 19.83
CA THR A 40 -12.87 3.22 19.97
C THR A 40 -12.14 3.05 18.62
N LEU A 41 -12.80 3.36 17.50
CA LEU A 41 -12.19 3.42 16.18
C LEU A 41 -11.64 4.82 15.84
N HIS A 42 -11.59 5.74 16.81
CA HIS A 42 -11.01 7.08 16.65
C HIS A 42 -11.62 7.90 15.51
N GLY A 43 -12.91 7.67 15.20
CA GLY A 43 -13.61 8.35 14.11
C GLY A 43 -13.49 7.67 12.74
N LEU A 44 -12.79 6.54 12.67
CA LEU A 44 -12.73 5.70 11.47
C LEU A 44 -13.98 4.81 11.37
N THR A 45 -14.41 4.53 10.14
CA THR A 45 -15.35 3.44 9.88
C THR A 45 -14.74 2.09 10.25
N PRO A 46 -15.54 1.04 10.50
CA PRO A 46 -15.01 -0.31 10.75
C PRO A 46 -14.05 -0.79 9.65
N TYR A 47 -14.36 -0.51 8.39
CA TYR A 47 -13.49 -0.83 7.25
C TYR A 47 -12.16 -0.07 7.32
N GLU A 48 -12.19 1.25 7.50
CA GLU A 48 -10.97 2.06 7.62
C GLU A 48 -10.14 1.68 8.84
N ALA A 49 -10.77 1.32 9.95
CA ALA A 49 -10.07 0.85 11.15
C ALA A 49 -9.37 -0.50 10.91
N ILE A 50 -10.01 -1.44 10.20
CA ILE A 50 -9.41 -2.72 9.80
C ILE A 50 -8.26 -2.48 8.82
N CYS A 51 -8.47 -1.67 7.78
CA CYS A 51 -7.42 -1.33 6.81
C CYS A 51 -6.24 -0.61 7.49
N THR A 52 -6.52 0.31 8.41
CA THR A 52 -5.50 1.03 9.18
C THR A 52 -4.76 0.09 10.13
N ALA A 53 -5.46 -0.84 10.78
CA ALA A 53 -4.84 -1.86 11.63
C ALA A 53 -3.96 -2.80 10.79
N TRP A 54 -4.41 -3.24 9.62
CA TRP A 54 -3.64 -4.07 8.69
C TRP A 54 -2.46 -3.35 8.03
N ALA A 55 -2.55 -2.03 7.83
CA ALA A 55 -1.49 -1.21 7.25
C ALA A 55 -0.40 -0.82 8.28
N LYS A 56 -0.73 -0.79 9.58
CA LYS A 56 0.18 -0.38 10.67
C LYS A 56 1.03 -1.51 11.27
N GLN A 57 1.07 -2.72 10.69
CA GLN A 57 1.71 -3.89 11.34
C GLN A 57 3.11 -4.26 10.81
N PRO A 58 4.15 -4.08 11.64
CA PRO A 58 5.24 -5.03 11.83
C PRO A 58 4.74 -6.37 12.42
N ASP A 59 3.62 -6.34 13.15
CA ASP A 59 2.98 -7.46 13.87
C ASP A 59 2.30 -8.54 12.98
N ARG A 60 2.42 -8.50 11.65
CA ARG A 60 1.86 -9.58 10.79
C ARG A 60 2.48 -10.93 11.17
N CYS A 61 3.78 -10.93 11.47
CA CYS A 61 4.52 -12.11 11.88
C CYS A 61 4.09 -12.66 13.26
N ARG A 62 3.29 -11.93 14.05
CA ARG A 62 2.74 -12.45 15.32
C ARG A 62 1.53 -13.36 15.12
N ASN A 63 0.84 -13.21 13.99
CA ASN A 63 -0.43 -13.88 13.74
C ASN A 63 -0.36 -14.92 12.61
N VAL A 64 0.71 -14.92 11.81
CA VAL A 64 0.97 -15.87 10.72
C VAL A 64 2.45 -16.23 10.65
N VAL A 65 2.75 -17.36 10.04
CA VAL A 65 4.11 -17.75 9.64
C VAL A 65 4.26 -17.54 8.14
N PHE A 66 5.35 -16.90 7.72
CA PHE A 66 5.61 -16.60 6.31
C PHE A 66 6.69 -17.53 5.74
N THR A 67 6.56 -17.84 4.45
CA THR A 67 7.69 -18.37 3.66
C THR A 67 8.83 -17.35 3.58
N GLU A 68 10.00 -17.77 3.11
CA GLU A 68 11.01 -16.82 2.65
C GLU A 68 10.47 -15.97 1.48
N PRO A 69 11.01 -14.75 1.26
CA PRO A 69 10.54 -13.89 0.19
C PRO A 69 10.62 -14.55 -1.18
N LEU A 70 9.54 -14.44 -1.94
CA LEU A 70 9.45 -14.97 -3.32
C LEU A 70 10.04 -14.01 -4.35
N ALA A 71 10.01 -12.72 -4.03
CA ALA A 71 10.52 -11.66 -4.89
C ALA A 71 10.93 -10.44 -4.06
N LYS A 72 11.59 -9.49 -4.71
CA LYS A 72 11.86 -8.15 -4.24
C LYS A 72 11.20 -7.15 -5.18
N PHE A 73 10.26 -6.37 -4.66
CA PHE A 73 9.55 -5.36 -5.43
C PHE A 73 10.00 -3.97 -5.01
N THR A 74 10.41 -3.17 -5.98
CA THR A 74 10.79 -1.77 -5.77
C THR A 74 9.81 -0.86 -6.49
N GLU A 75 9.87 0.43 -6.16
CA GLU A 75 9.32 1.45 -7.03
C GLU A 75 10.13 1.53 -8.33
N ALA A 76 9.51 2.11 -9.35
CA ALA A 76 10.15 2.56 -10.57
C ALA A 76 9.70 3.98 -10.90
N LEU A 77 10.35 4.57 -11.89
CA LEU A 77 10.06 5.92 -12.35
C LEU A 77 9.63 5.88 -13.83
N LEU A 78 8.46 6.44 -14.12
CA LEU A 78 7.98 6.68 -15.47
C LEU A 78 8.39 8.11 -15.87
N VAL A 79 9.09 8.24 -16.99
CA VAL A 79 9.60 9.52 -17.52
C VAL A 79 9.16 9.69 -18.98
N PRO A 80 9.17 10.91 -19.53
CA PRO A 80 9.04 11.10 -20.98
C PRO A 80 10.17 10.39 -21.73
N ASN A 81 9.91 9.93 -22.96
CA ASN A 81 10.91 9.24 -23.79
C ASN A 81 12.23 10.00 -23.90
N GLY A 82 13.33 9.27 -23.84
CA GLY A 82 14.69 9.82 -23.85
C GLY A 82 15.09 10.51 -22.54
N ASN A 83 14.29 10.40 -21.49
CA ASN A 83 14.51 10.97 -20.17
C ASN A 83 15.14 12.39 -20.20
N PRO A 84 14.45 13.40 -20.76
CA PRO A 84 15.04 14.72 -21.06
C PRO A 84 15.47 15.52 -19.83
N LYS A 85 15.07 15.06 -18.63
CA LYS A 85 15.44 15.66 -17.35
C LYS A 85 16.49 14.86 -16.59
N ASP A 86 16.99 13.76 -17.17
CA ASP A 86 18.06 12.94 -16.61
C ASP A 86 17.72 12.48 -15.19
N LEU A 87 16.53 11.88 -15.03
CA LEU A 87 15.99 11.47 -13.73
C LEU A 87 16.26 10.00 -13.49
N HIS A 88 16.98 9.69 -12.42
CA HIS A 88 17.38 8.33 -12.05
C HIS A 88 17.09 8.01 -10.58
N SER A 89 16.51 8.94 -9.82
CA SER A 89 16.23 8.78 -8.39
C SER A 89 15.19 9.80 -7.91
N PHE A 90 14.70 9.65 -6.68
CA PHE A 90 13.89 10.68 -6.03
C PHE A 90 14.74 11.91 -5.65
N ASP A 91 16.04 11.71 -5.42
CA ASP A 91 16.98 12.78 -5.15
C ASP A 91 17.09 13.74 -6.36
N ASP A 92 17.14 13.21 -7.58
CA ASP A 92 17.15 14.04 -8.80
C ASP A 92 15.91 14.92 -8.91
N ILE A 93 14.74 14.38 -8.55
CA ILE A 93 13.48 15.11 -8.60
C ILE A 93 13.48 16.23 -7.55
N ARG A 94 13.91 15.91 -6.31
CA ARG A 94 14.05 16.88 -5.22
C ARG A 94 15.01 17.99 -5.61
N ASP A 95 16.22 17.64 -6.03
CA ASP A 95 17.33 18.58 -6.23
C ASP A 95 17.08 19.48 -7.45
N LYS A 96 16.35 18.97 -8.46
CA LYS A 96 15.89 19.76 -9.62
C LYS A 96 14.58 20.51 -9.37
N GLY A 97 13.95 20.36 -8.20
CA GLY A 97 12.70 21.03 -7.83
C GLY A 97 11.51 20.65 -8.72
N LEU A 98 11.50 19.42 -9.23
CA LEU A 98 10.53 18.95 -10.21
C LEU A 98 9.30 18.34 -9.54
N THR A 99 8.19 18.29 -10.27
CA THR A 99 6.95 17.68 -9.80
C THR A 99 6.96 16.17 -10.09
N LEU A 100 6.73 15.36 -9.06
CA LEU A 100 6.48 13.92 -9.13
C LEU A 100 4.98 13.66 -9.10
N VAL A 101 4.45 12.86 -10.01
CA VAL A 101 3.07 12.36 -9.93
C VAL A 101 3.01 10.97 -9.30
N THR A 102 2.00 10.70 -8.48
CA THR A 102 1.65 9.37 -7.99
C THR A 102 0.14 9.26 -7.76
N THR A 103 -0.39 8.08 -7.45
CA THR A 103 -1.80 7.91 -7.11
C THR A 103 -2.04 8.19 -5.63
N ALA A 104 -3.16 8.84 -5.30
CA ALA A 104 -3.52 9.13 -3.93
C ALA A 104 -3.57 7.85 -3.08
N GLY A 105 -2.98 7.90 -1.89
CA GLY A 105 -2.93 6.77 -0.95
C GLY A 105 -1.87 5.69 -1.25
N SER A 106 -1.02 5.87 -2.27
CA SER A 106 0.11 4.98 -2.51
C SER A 106 1.22 5.16 -1.47
N ASP A 107 2.03 4.13 -1.26
CA ASP A 107 3.25 4.21 -0.44
C ASP A 107 4.23 5.27 -0.97
N THR A 108 4.18 5.55 -2.28
CA THR A 108 5.00 6.56 -2.95
C THR A 108 4.81 7.95 -2.36
N VAL A 109 3.61 8.30 -1.89
CA VAL A 109 3.38 9.60 -1.22
C VAL A 109 4.29 9.75 0.00
N LYS A 110 4.36 8.69 0.81
CA LYS A 110 5.24 8.66 1.98
C LYS A 110 6.71 8.57 1.57
N ASN A 111 7.05 7.77 0.57
CA ASN A 111 8.43 7.60 0.10
C ASN A 111 9.00 8.90 -0.48
N ALA A 112 8.22 9.66 -1.25
CA ALA A 112 8.59 10.97 -1.77
C ALA A 112 8.87 11.97 -0.64
N LYS A 113 8.00 11.99 0.37
CA LYS A 113 8.18 12.82 1.58
C LYS A 113 9.44 12.42 2.36
N ASP A 114 9.65 11.13 2.58
CA ASP A 114 10.83 10.60 3.28
C ASP A 114 12.13 10.91 2.50
N ALA A 115 12.06 11.00 1.17
CA ALA A 115 13.17 11.44 0.30
C ALA A 115 13.37 12.97 0.27
N GLY A 116 12.50 13.74 0.93
CA GLY A 116 12.59 15.19 1.02
C GLY A 116 11.95 15.97 -0.14
N ILE A 117 11.14 15.32 -0.98
CA ILE A 117 10.35 16.03 -2.00
C ILE A 117 9.25 16.84 -1.30
N PRO A 118 9.17 18.17 -1.52
CA PRO A 118 8.14 19.01 -0.91
C PRO A 118 6.72 18.55 -1.28
N GLU A 119 5.77 18.70 -0.36
CA GLU A 119 4.38 18.22 -0.56
C GLU A 119 3.70 18.88 -1.76
N ASP A 120 3.98 20.16 -2.02
CA ASP A 120 3.51 20.89 -3.21
C ASP A 120 4.15 20.42 -4.53
N ARG A 121 5.19 19.57 -4.45
CA ARG A 121 5.84 18.89 -5.58
C ARG A 121 5.42 17.44 -5.74
N VAL A 122 4.53 16.93 -4.90
CA VAL A 122 3.92 15.60 -5.03
C VAL A 122 2.49 15.73 -5.55
N MET A 123 2.31 15.60 -6.87
CA MET A 123 0.99 15.59 -7.50
C MET A 123 0.32 14.23 -7.27
N GLN A 124 -0.77 14.22 -6.49
CA GLN A 124 -1.59 13.02 -6.30
C GLN A 124 -2.80 13.03 -7.24
N VAL A 125 -2.99 11.94 -7.99
CA VAL A 125 -4.11 11.75 -8.91
C VAL A 125 -4.98 10.55 -8.49
N ALA A 126 -6.20 10.45 -9.04
CA ALA A 126 -7.15 9.42 -8.64
C ALA A 126 -6.90 8.05 -9.29
N GLY A 127 -6.21 7.99 -10.42
CA GLY A 127 -6.00 6.73 -11.13
C GLY A 127 -4.86 6.75 -12.16
N GLN A 128 -4.53 5.57 -12.69
CA GLN A 128 -3.39 5.37 -13.58
C GLN A 128 -3.49 6.14 -14.91
N ALA A 129 -4.71 6.37 -15.42
CA ALA A 129 -4.92 7.15 -16.64
C ALA A 129 -4.50 8.62 -16.45
N GLU A 130 -4.90 9.24 -15.34
CA GLU A 130 -4.50 10.61 -14.98
C GLU A 130 -3.00 10.69 -14.70
N PHE A 131 -2.44 9.66 -14.04
CA PHE A 131 -1.01 9.54 -13.76
C PHE A 131 -0.20 9.55 -15.06
N LEU A 132 -0.57 8.68 -16.00
CA LEU A 132 0.10 8.56 -17.29
C LEU A 132 0.00 9.89 -18.06
N GLN A 133 -1.19 10.48 -18.13
CA GLN A 133 -1.39 11.75 -18.82
C GLN A 133 -0.57 12.89 -18.19
N ALA A 134 -0.45 12.94 -16.86
CA ALA A 134 0.33 13.96 -16.18
C ALA A 134 1.81 13.95 -16.59
N VAL A 135 2.39 12.76 -16.79
CA VAL A 135 3.76 12.62 -17.32
C VAL A 135 3.80 12.94 -18.82
N LYS A 136 2.89 12.36 -19.62
CA LYS A 136 2.86 12.53 -21.09
C LYS A 136 2.80 13.98 -21.54
N VAL A 137 1.98 14.81 -20.87
CA VAL A 137 1.77 16.22 -21.24
C VAL A 137 2.62 17.19 -20.42
N GLY A 138 3.55 16.68 -19.60
CA GLY A 138 4.51 17.49 -18.85
C GLY A 138 3.94 18.25 -17.65
N ARG A 139 2.79 17.84 -17.10
CA ARG A 139 2.28 18.37 -15.81
C ARG A 139 3.15 17.90 -14.63
N ALA A 140 3.73 16.72 -14.75
CA ALA A 140 4.76 16.19 -13.87
C ALA A 140 5.99 15.81 -14.70
N ALA A 141 7.18 15.99 -14.15
CA ALA A 141 8.42 15.63 -14.84
C ALA A 141 8.63 14.11 -14.87
N ALA A 142 8.10 13.43 -13.87
CA ALA A 142 8.11 11.98 -13.75
C ALA A 142 6.93 11.50 -12.89
N GLY A 143 6.60 10.22 -13.00
CA GLY A 143 5.64 9.53 -12.14
C GLY A 143 6.27 8.33 -11.46
N SER A 144 5.88 8.02 -10.21
CA SER A 144 6.36 6.81 -9.53
C SER A 144 5.23 5.98 -8.93
N LEU A 145 5.35 4.67 -9.13
CA LEU A 145 4.52 3.58 -8.60
C LEU A 145 5.41 2.32 -8.51
N ASN A 146 4.81 1.17 -8.13
CA ASN A 146 5.48 -0.12 -8.19
C ASN A 146 6.01 -0.43 -9.61
N TYR A 147 7.18 -1.11 -9.66
CA TYR A 147 7.85 -1.52 -10.91
C TYR A 147 6.91 -2.09 -11.98
N PHE A 148 6.05 -3.06 -11.64
CA PHE A 148 5.19 -3.70 -12.63
C PHE A 148 4.14 -2.75 -13.21
N THR A 149 3.60 -1.84 -12.39
CA THR A 149 2.65 -0.84 -12.86
C THR A 149 3.32 0.17 -13.78
N VAL A 150 4.51 0.66 -13.41
CA VAL A 150 5.28 1.57 -14.25
C VAL A 150 5.67 0.90 -15.56
N LYS A 151 6.07 -0.38 -15.51
CA LYS A 151 6.35 -1.18 -16.71
C LYS A 151 5.13 -1.33 -17.62
N GLU A 152 3.98 -1.70 -17.06
CA GLU A 152 2.74 -1.81 -17.83
C GLU A 152 2.35 -0.49 -18.51
N LEU A 153 2.52 0.64 -17.80
CA LEU A 153 2.23 1.97 -18.33
C LEU A 153 3.23 2.40 -19.40
N ALA A 154 4.52 2.06 -19.25
CA ALA A 154 5.53 2.28 -20.28
C ALA A 154 5.27 1.42 -21.52
N ASP A 155 4.96 0.13 -21.36
CA ASP A 155 4.68 -0.78 -22.48
C ASP A 155 3.42 -0.37 -23.28
N LYS A 156 2.45 0.30 -22.64
CA LYS A 156 1.25 0.87 -23.28
C LYS A 156 1.43 2.30 -23.77
N GLY A 157 2.46 3.01 -23.31
CA GLY A 157 2.71 4.42 -23.59
C GLY A 157 3.65 4.58 -24.78
N ASP A 158 3.29 5.44 -25.72
CA ASP A 158 4.12 5.77 -26.89
C ASP A 158 5.13 6.90 -26.64
N SER A 159 4.90 7.71 -25.61
CA SER A 159 5.68 8.92 -25.31
C SER A 159 6.33 8.92 -23.92
N VAL A 160 6.33 7.76 -23.24
CA VAL A 160 6.92 7.57 -21.93
C VAL A 160 7.69 6.26 -21.89
N GLU A 161 8.68 6.19 -21.01
CA GLU A 161 9.50 5.02 -20.77
C GLU A 161 9.78 4.89 -19.26
N MET A 162 10.26 3.71 -18.86
CA MET A 162 10.83 3.57 -17.51
C MET A 162 12.21 4.18 -17.49
N ALA A 163 12.52 4.97 -16.45
CA ALA A 163 13.88 5.43 -16.22
C ALA A 163 14.80 4.22 -16.00
N ASP A 164 15.86 4.13 -16.79
CA ASP A 164 16.90 3.12 -16.69
C ASP A 164 18.27 3.79 -16.92
N PRO A 165 19.20 3.77 -15.94
CA PRO A 165 19.08 3.16 -14.61
C PRO A 165 18.07 3.89 -13.70
N PHE A 166 17.61 3.22 -12.64
CA PHE A 166 16.84 3.87 -11.57
C PHE A 166 17.28 3.35 -10.20
N THR A 167 17.51 4.27 -9.27
CA THR A 167 17.82 3.98 -7.87
C THR A 167 16.56 4.20 -7.03
N PRO A 168 15.88 3.13 -6.58
CA PRO A 168 14.69 3.25 -5.76
C PRO A 168 15.03 3.78 -4.36
N PRO A 169 14.05 4.41 -3.67
CA PRO A 169 14.25 4.86 -2.30
C PRO A 169 14.74 3.73 -1.37
N ALA A 170 15.81 4.00 -0.61
CA ALA A 170 16.44 3.01 0.25
C ALA A 170 15.49 2.50 1.34
N GLY A 171 15.52 1.19 1.60
CA GLY A 171 14.70 0.55 2.62
C GLY A 171 13.19 0.52 2.32
N LYS A 172 12.77 0.82 1.08
CA LYS A 172 11.36 0.82 0.66
C LYS A 172 10.98 -0.36 -0.24
N ALA A 173 11.84 -1.37 -0.33
CA ALA A 173 11.53 -2.58 -1.08
C ALA A 173 10.45 -3.40 -0.36
N GLY A 174 9.50 -3.92 -1.12
CA GLY A 174 8.54 -4.92 -0.68
C GLY A 174 9.09 -6.34 -0.90
N TYR A 175 8.78 -7.23 0.04
CA TYR A 175 9.22 -8.62 0.03
C TYR A 175 7.99 -9.56 0.08
N PRO A 176 7.28 -9.74 -1.04
CA PRO A 176 6.12 -10.62 -1.10
C PRO A 176 6.47 -12.05 -0.66
N SER A 177 5.65 -12.58 0.24
CA SER A 177 5.80 -13.90 0.87
C SER A 177 4.42 -14.54 1.05
N LEU A 178 4.34 -15.87 1.13
CA LEU A 178 3.09 -16.56 1.41
C LEU A 178 2.88 -16.67 2.92
N ALA A 179 1.67 -16.35 3.39
CA ALA A 179 1.28 -16.46 4.78
C ALA A 179 0.56 -17.78 5.05
N SER A 180 0.84 -18.41 6.19
CA SER A 180 0.14 -19.59 6.70
C SER A 180 -0.23 -19.41 8.18
N LEU A 181 -1.14 -20.24 8.70
CA LEU A 181 -1.52 -20.19 10.11
C LEU A 181 -0.31 -20.54 11.01
N PRO A 182 -0.22 -19.99 12.24
CA PRO A 182 0.95 -20.19 13.11
C PRO A 182 1.32 -21.66 13.39
N ASN A 183 0.36 -22.58 13.34
CA ASN A 183 0.57 -24.01 13.55
C ASN A 183 1.02 -24.78 12.29
N GLN A 184 1.23 -24.10 11.16
CA GLN A 184 1.60 -24.69 9.87
C GLN A 184 3.09 -24.51 9.53
N GLN A 185 3.97 -24.40 10.54
CA GLN A 185 5.41 -24.20 10.32
C GLN A 185 6.03 -25.29 9.43
N ALA A 186 5.67 -26.56 9.62
CA ALA A 186 6.19 -27.65 8.78
C ALA A 186 5.82 -27.50 7.29
N THR A 187 4.65 -26.92 6.98
CA THR A 187 4.27 -26.62 5.60
C THR A 187 5.11 -25.50 5.02
N VAL A 188 5.35 -24.45 5.81
CA VAL A 188 6.22 -23.33 5.43
C VAL A 188 7.65 -23.82 5.17
N ASP A 189 8.19 -24.66 6.05
CA ASP A 189 9.55 -25.21 5.92
C ASP A 189 9.67 -26.07 4.66
N ALA A 190 8.70 -26.97 4.41
CA ALA A 190 8.67 -27.78 3.21
C ALA A 190 8.58 -26.93 1.93
N PHE A 191 7.80 -25.85 1.95
CA PHE A 191 7.69 -24.93 0.83
C PHE A 191 9.02 -24.18 0.60
N ASN A 192 9.67 -23.72 1.67
CA ASN A 192 10.97 -23.06 1.61
C ASN A 192 12.05 -23.99 1.02
N GLU A 193 12.02 -25.30 1.28
CA GLU A 193 12.95 -26.24 0.65
C GLU A 193 12.78 -26.31 -0.88
N VAL A 194 11.54 -26.28 -1.37
CA VAL A 194 11.27 -26.25 -2.83
C VAL A 194 11.68 -24.91 -3.44
N LEU A 195 11.43 -23.80 -2.74
CA LEU A 195 11.76 -22.46 -3.23
C LEU A 195 13.26 -22.28 -3.50
N LYS A 196 14.14 -22.95 -2.74
CA LYS A 196 15.60 -22.87 -2.93
C LYS A 196 16.06 -23.28 -4.32
N THR A 197 15.38 -24.24 -4.96
CA THR A 197 15.73 -24.72 -6.29
C THR A 197 14.85 -24.11 -7.38
N TYR A 198 13.63 -23.68 -7.04
CA TYR A 198 12.70 -23.11 -8.01
C TYR A 198 12.93 -21.61 -8.28
N ILE A 199 13.13 -20.80 -7.25
CA ILE A 199 13.27 -19.34 -7.39
C ILE A 199 14.56 -19.02 -8.15
N GLY A 200 14.41 -18.31 -9.28
CA GLY A 200 15.53 -17.97 -10.16
C GLY A 200 15.96 -19.09 -11.11
N SER A 201 15.29 -20.25 -11.10
CA SER A 201 15.50 -21.29 -12.10
C SER A 201 15.06 -20.84 -13.49
N ASP A 202 15.63 -21.43 -14.55
CA ASP A 202 15.25 -21.11 -15.93
C ASP A 202 13.76 -21.36 -16.19
N GLU A 203 13.21 -22.43 -15.59
CA GLU A 203 11.77 -22.75 -15.66
C GLU A 203 10.92 -21.63 -15.06
N MET A 204 11.26 -21.17 -13.86
CA MET A 204 10.55 -20.07 -13.20
C MET A 204 10.67 -18.79 -14.03
N MET A 205 11.89 -18.42 -14.43
CA MET A 205 12.16 -17.20 -15.20
C MET A 205 11.44 -17.20 -16.56
N GLN A 206 11.35 -18.35 -17.24
CA GLN A 206 10.58 -18.48 -18.48
C GLN A 206 9.08 -18.31 -18.23
N SER A 207 8.55 -18.88 -17.15
CA SER A 207 7.13 -18.80 -16.79
C SER A 207 6.70 -17.37 -16.45
N VAL A 208 7.50 -16.65 -15.65
CA VAL A 208 7.14 -15.31 -15.16
C VAL A 208 7.64 -14.17 -16.05
N GLY A 209 8.63 -14.41 -16.92
CA GLY A 209 9.21 -13.40 -17.80
C GLY A 209 8.19 -12.73 -18.73
N LYS A 210 7.16 -13.47 -19.17
CA LYS A 210 6.06 -12.93 -19.99
C LYS A 210 5.23 -11.84 -19.29
N TYR A 211 5.31 -11.75 -17.96
CA TYR A 211 4.66 -10.72 -17.15
C TYR A 211 5.60 -9.56 -16.80
N GLY A 212 6.80 -9.52 -17.40
CA GLY A 212 7.80 -8.48 -17.14
C GLY A 212 8.66 -8.71 -15.90
N TYR A 213 8.58 -9.89 -15.27
CA TYR A 213 9.47 -10.24 -14.16
C TYR A 213 10.88 -10.51 -14.69
N THR A 214 11.88 -9.86 -14.10
CA THR A 214 13.29 -10.02 -14.49
C THR A 214 14.17 -10.30 -13.27
N LYS A 215 15.48 -10.43 -13.49
CA LYS A 215 16.44 -10.68 -12.41
C LYS A 215 16.44 -9.60 -11.33
N ILE A 216 16.03 -8.37 -11.64
CA ILE A 216 15.89 -7.28 -10.65
C ILE A 216 14.84 -7.59 -9.58
N ASN A 217 13.88 -8.45 -9.90
CA ASN A 217 12.78 -8.81 -9.01
C ASN A 217 13.08 -10.04 -8.15
N LEU A 218 14.19 -10.73 -8.39
CA LEU A 218 14.57 -11.88 -7.56
C LEU A 218 14.84 -11.44 -6.11
N PRO A 219 14.54 -12.30 -5.12
CA PRO A 219 14.94 -12.04 -3.74
C PRO A 219 16.45 -11.77 -3.65
N ASP A 220 16.82 -10.81 -2.82
CA ASP A 220 18.22 -10.40 -2.61
C ASP A 220 18.90 -11.13 -1.43
N GLY A 221 18.27 -12.19 -0.93
CA GLY A 221 18.74 -12.95 0.22
C GLY A 221 18.22 -12.45 1.57
N THR A 222 17.50 -11.31 1.60
CA THR A 222 16.79 -10.84 2.81
C THR A 222 15.86 -11.94 3.33
N LYS A 223 15.94 -12.21 4.64
CA LYS A 223 15.17 -13.28 5.27
C LYS A 223 13.90 -12.78 5.90
N THR A 224 12.88 -13.63 5.93
CA THR A 224 11.64 -13.36 6.66
C THR A 224 11.91 -13.04 8.13
N ALA A 225 12.86 -13.72 8.76
CA ALA A 225 13.27 -13.43 10.13
C ALA A 225 13.80 -12.00 10.31
N ASP A 226 14.44 -11.40 9.30
CA ASP A 226 14.92 -10.02 9.36
C ASP A 226 13.79 -9.01 9.16
N LEU A 227 12.85 -9.31 8.25
CA LEU A 227 11.67 -8.49 7.97
C LEU A 227 10.66 -8.50 9.13
N CYS A 228 10.63 -9.56 9.91
CA CYS A 228 9.77 -9.72 11.09
C CYS A 228 10.37 -9.17 12.39
N LYS A 229 11.57 -8.55 12.35
CA LYS A 229 12.15 -7.85 13.51
C LYS A 229 11.50 -6.46 13.62
N GLY A 230 10.32 -6.39 14.22
CA GLY A 230 9.59 -5.14 14.45
C GLY A 230 8.48 -5.29 15.47
#